data_AF-A0A5C6ALB1-F1
#
_entry.id   AF-A0A5C6ALB1-F1
#
_cell.length_a   1.000
_cell.length_b   1.000
_cell.length_c   1.000
_cell.angle_alpha   90.00
_cell.angle_beta   90.00
_cell.angle_gamma   90.00
#
_symmetry.space_group_name_H-M   'P 1'
#
loop_
_entity.id
_entity.type
_entity.pdbx_description
1 polymer ?
#
loop_
_entity_poly.entity_id
_entity_poly.type
_entity_poly.pdbx_seq_one_letter_code
_entity_poly.pdbx_strand_id
1 'polypeptide(L)' 'MLTPGPLQLIIVLVIALLLFGTRLPSIARAFGQSITEFKKGVKEVEDHSDDPAK' A
#
# COMPACT_ATOMS: atom_id res chain seq x y z
N MET A 1 -21.18 15.51 -5.54
CA MET A 1 -20.58 16.87 -5.45
C MET A 1 -19.60 17.00 -4.28
N LEU A 2 -18.86 15.93 -3.93
CA LEU A 2 -17.93 15.91 -2.80
C LEU A 2 -16.66 15.14 -3.19
N THR A 3 -16.12 15.43 -4.36
CA THR A 3 -14.76 15.00 -4.70
C THR A 3 -13.84 16.11 -4.22
N PRO A 4 -13.08 15.93 -3.12
CA PRO A 4 -12.09 16.91 -2.71
C PRO A 4 -11.18 17.17 -3.90
N GLY A 5 -11.04 18.45 -4.27
CA GLY A 5 -10.23 18.82 -5.42
C GLY A 5 -8.76 18.45 -5.20
N PRO A 6 -7.95 18.38 -6.27
CA PRO A 6 -6.52 18.13 -6.15
C PRO A 6 -5.82 19.04 -5.13
N LEU A 7 -6.25 20.30 -5.01
CA LEU A 7 -5.74 21.24 -4.00
C LEU A 7 -6.06 20.84 -2.56
N GLN A 8 -7.25 20.32 -2.27
CA GLN A 8 -7.60 19.87 -0.92
C GLN A 8 -6.80 18.63 -0.52
N LEU A 9 -6.56 17.71 -1.45
CA LEU A 9 -5.69 16.55 -1.21
C LEU A 9 -4.25 16.98 -0.88
N ILE A 10 -3.73 17.99 -1.58
CA ILE A 10 -2.39 18.56 -1.29
C ILE A 10 -2.35 19.17 0.12
N ILE A 11 -3.38 19.92 0.52
CA ILE A 11 -3.44 20.52 1.88
C ILE A 11 -3.45 19.42 2.95
N VAL A 12 -4.26 18.37 2.77
CA VAL A 12 -4.30 17.23 3.69
C VAL A 12 -2.94 16.52 3.73
N LEU A 13 -2.28 16.34 2.59
CA LEU A 13 -0.95 15.74 2.51
C LEU A 13 0.08 16.58 3.29
N VAL A 14 0.05 17.90 3.16
CA VAL A 14 0.96 18.80 3.91
C VAL A 14 0.71 18.69 5.41
N ILE A 15 -0.55 18.69 5.85
CA ILE A 15 -0.88 18.51 7.28
C ILE A 15 -0.40 17.14 7.78
N ALA A 16 -0.63 16.08 7.03
CA ALA A 16 -0.14 14.74 7.37
C ALA A 16 1.40 14.72 7.45
N LEU A 17 2.09 15.39 6.54
CA LEU A 17 3.56 15.51 6.58
C LEU A 17 4.04 16.32 7.79
N LEU A 18 3.31 17.34 8.25
CA LEU A 18 3.67 18.08 9.46
C LEU A 18 3.48 17.24 10.73
N LEU A 19 2.40 16.44 10.80
CA LEU A 19 2.11 15.59 11.97
C LEU A 19 3.03 14.36 12.05
N PHE A 20 3.21 13.68 10.92
CA PHE A 20 3.98 12.43 10.86
C PHE A 20 5.45 12.67 10.52
N GLY A 21 5.80 13.80 9.91
CA GLY A 21 7.16 14.18 9.58
C GLY A 21 7.89 13.11 8.78
N THR A 22 9.07 12.74 9.26
CA THR A 22 9.93 11.72 8.68
C THR A 22 9.44 10.29 8.93
N ARG A 23 8.38 10.07 9.73
CA ARG A 23 7.84 8.73 10.01
C ARG A 23 6.92 8.22 8.91
N LEU A 24 6.27 9.10 8.16
CA LEU A 24 5.39 8.75 7.04
C LEU A 24 6.05 7.80 6.02
N PRO A 25 7.26 8.07 5.48
CA PRO A 25 7.91 7.16 4.55
C PRO A 25 8.33 5.83 5.18
N SER A 26 8.65 5.80 6.47
CA SER A 26 8.98 4.55 7.17
C SER A 26 7.76 3.64 7.28
N ILE A 27 6.60 4.19 7.65
CA ILE A 27 5.32 3.47 7.72
C ILE A 27 4.92 2.98 6.32
N ALA A 28 5.02 3.84 5.30
CA ALA A 28 4.68 3.48 3.93
C ALA A 28 5.58 2.34 3.40
N ARG A 29 6.88 2.36 3.73
CA ARG A 29 7.82 1.28 3.35
C ARG A 29 7.48 -0.03 4.05
N ALA A 30 7.23 -0.01 5.36
CA ALA A 30 6.86 -1.21 6.11
C ALA A 30 5.55 -1.80 5.60
N PHE A 31 4.53 -0.96 5.38
CA PHE A 31 3.25 -1.39 4.82
C PHE A 31 3.38 -1.92 3.39
N GLY A 32 4.21 -1.28 2.55
CA GLY A 32 4.50 -1.75 1.20
C GLY A 32 5.22 -3.10 1.17
N GLN A 33 6.13 -3.35 2.11
CA GLN A 33 6.76 -4.67 2.28
C GLN A 33 5.72 -5.73 2.66
N SER A 34 4.83 -5.44 3.60
CA SER A 34 3.75 -6.37 3.98
C SER A 34 2.82 -6.70 2.81
N ILE A 35 2.42 -5.71 2.00
CA ILE A 35 1.61 -5.96 0.80
C ILE A 35 2.37 -6.81 -0.22
N THR A 36 3.66 -6.55 -0.38
CA THR A 36 4.51 -7.30 -1.33
C THR A 36 4.63 -8.77 -0.92
N GLU A 37 4.88 -9.04 0.36
CA GLU A 37 4.95 -10.40 0.91
C GLU A 37 3.60 -11.09 0.86
N PHE A 38 2.51 -10.39 1.19
CA PHE A 38 1.15 -10.92 1.06
C PHE A 38 0.85 -11.32 -0.38
N LYS A 39 1.16 -10.47 -1.37
CA LYS A 39 0.97 -10.77 -2.79
C LYS A 39 1.81 -11.97 -3.25
N LYS A 40 3.05 -12.10 -2.76
CA LYS A 40 3.91 -13.26 -3.05
C LYS A 40 3.31 -14.56 -2.52
N GLY A 41 2.87 -14.58 -1.26
CA GLY A 41 2.23 -15.75 -0.66
C GLY A 41 0.95 -16.16 -1.37
N VAL A 42 0.11 -15.20 -1.77
CA VAL A 42 -1.10 -15.49 -2.56
C VAL A 42 -0.73 -16.10 -3.92
N LYS A 43 0.27 -15.54 -4.61
CA LYS A 43 0.71 -16.06 -5.91
C LYS A 43 1.30 -17.47 -5.79
N GLU A 44 2.06 -17.75 -4.74
CA GLU A 44 2.63 -19.08 -4.50
C GLU A 44 1.54 -20.12 -4.26
N VAL A 45 0.46 -19.76 -3.55
CA VAL A 45 -0.69 -20.64 -3.36
C VAL A 45 -1.44 -20.89 -4.68
N GLU A 46 -1.59 -19.88 -5.52
CA GLU A 46 -2.22 -20.01 -6.85
C GLU A 46 -1.39 -20.92 -7.77
N ASP A 47 -0.07 -20.71 -7.83
CA ASP A 47 0.87 -21.48 -8.66
C ASP A 47 0.98 -22.96 -8.23
N HIS A 48 0.87 -23.24 -6.92
CA HIS A 48 0.82 -24.62 -6.40
C HIS A 48 -0.58 -25.26 -6.46
N SER A 49 -1.62 -24.50 -6.82
CA SER A 49 -2.97 -25.04 -7.03
C SER A 49 -3.22 -25.47 -8.48
N ASP A 50 -2.34 -25.09 -9.41
CA ASP A 50 -2.30 -25.53 -10.81
C ASP A 50 -1.32 -26.71 -11.02
N ASP A 51 -1.40 -27.74 -10.17
CA ASP A 51 -0.93 -29.10 -10.54
C ASP A 51 -2.12 -30.04 -10.84
N PRO A 52 -2.77 -29.92 -12.02
CA PRO A 52 -3.61 -30.98 -12.55
C PRO A 52 -2.87 -31.68 -13.72
N ALA A 53 -1.92 -32.57 -13.44
CA ALA A 53 -1.72 -33.83 -14.18
C ALA A 53 -0.42 -34.55 -13.76
N LYS A 54 -0.55 -35.41 -12.76
CA LYS A 54 -0.03 -36.77 -12.88
C LYS A 54 -1.18 -37.71 -13.21
#